data_AF-A0A819II01-F1
#
_entry.id   AF-A0A819II01-F1
#
_cell.length_a   1.000
_cell.length_b   1.000
_cell.length_c   1.000
_cell.angle_alpha   90.00
_cell.angle_beta   90.00
_cell.angle_gamma   90.00
#
_symmetry.space_group_name_H-M   'P 1'
#
loop_
_entity.id
_entity.type
_entity.pdbx_description
1 polymer ?
#
loop_
_entity_poly.entity_id
_entity_poly.type
_entity_poly.pdbx_seq_one_letter_code
_entity_poly.pdbx_strand_id
1 'polypeptide(L)' 'MDHSLITIGEHVRMSAGATIQAHTFEQRVFQLAPVTVGPGSIIEANSFVFPGAILEGENMIEPLTLIMKGDHLDKGTR' A
#
# COMPACT_ATOMS: atom_id res chain seq x y z
N MET A 1 12.87 -18.60 7.18
CA MET A 1 12.81 -17.63 6.08
C MET A 1 12.06 -16.44 6.62
N ASP A 2 12.67 -15.26 6.60
CA ASP A 2 11.98 -14.03 7.00
C ASP A 2 11.07 -13.63 5.82
N HIS A 3 9.78 -13.40 6.07
CA HIS A 3 8.80 -13.07 5.04
C HIS A 3 8.30 -11.65 5.30
N SER A 4 9.02 -10.66 4.77
CA SER A 4 8.58 -9.27 4.81
C SER A 4 7.26 -9.14 4.04
N LEU A 5 6.22 -8.66 4.73
CA LEU A 5 4.89 -8.46 4.15
C LEU A 5 4.67 -7.04 3.62
N ILE A 6 5.52 -6.10 4.00
CA ILE A 6 5.45 -4.71 3.53
C ILE A 6 6.84 -4.35 3.03
N THR A 7 6.91 -3.94 1.77
CA THR A 7 8.13 -3.42 1.14
C THR A 7 7.91 -1.96 0.77
N ILE A 8 8.77 -1.08 1.28
CA ILE A 8 8.75 0.35 0.98
C ILE A 8 10.02 0.71 0.23
N GLY A 9 9.86 1.27 -0.97
CA GLY A 9 10.95 1.73 -1.83
C GLY A 9 11.61 3.01 -1.34
N GLU A 10 12.70 3.39 -2.02
CA GLU A 10 13.42 4.63 -1.72
C GLU A 10 12.56 5.87 -1.99
N HIS A 11 12.78 6.94 -1.21
CA HIS A 11 12.13 8.24 -1.39
C HIS A 11 10.60 8.23 -1.34
N VAL A 12 9.99 7.18 -0.74
CA VAL A 12 8.55 7.18 -0.45
C VAL A 12 8.25 8.21 0.63
N ARG A 13 7.19 8.99 0.42
CA ARG A 13 6.67 9.95 1.40
C ARG A 13 5.33 9.47 1.91
N MET A 14 5.14 9.51 3.22
CA MET A 14 3.88 9.16 3.87
C MET A 14 3.44 10.29 4.79
N SER A 15 2.20 10.73 4.60
CA SER A 15 1.57 11.75 5.44
C SER A 15 0.97 11.11 6.70
N ALA A 16 0.76 11.91 7.75
CA ALA A 16 0.20 11.44 9.01
C ALA A 16 -1.17 10.74 8.79
N GLY A 17 -1.37 9.61 9.46
CA GLY A 17 -2.59 8.81 9.35
C GLY A 17 -2.65 7.89 8.12
N ALA A 18 -1.72 7.98 7.18
CA ALA A 18 -1.60 7.00 6.10
C ALA A 18 -1.34 5.60 6.67
N THR A 19 -2.07 4.60 6.17
CA THR A 19 -1.99 3.22 6.66
C THR A 19 -1.66 2.25 5.52
N ILE A 20 -0.70 1.36 5.77
CA ILE A 20 -0.40 0.22 4.90
C ILE A 20 -0.61 -1.03 5.75
N GLN A 21 -1.52 -1.92 5.31
CA GLN A 21 -1.83 -3.15 6.03
C GLN A 21 -1.65 -4.36 5.12
N ALA A 22 -0.99 -5.40 5.63
CA ALA A 22 -0.76 -6.63 4.88
C ALA A 22 -1.65 -7.81 5.31
N HIS A 23 -2.70 -7.53 6.09
CA HIS A 23 -3.66 -8.54 6.51
C HIS A 23 -5.10 -8.05 6.49
N THR A 24 -6.04 -8.98 6.33
CA THR A 24 -7.45 -8.75 6.66
C THR A 24 -7.98 -9.85 7.56
N PHE A 25 -9.05 -9.55 8.29
CA PHE A 25 -9.84 -10.56 9.01
C PHE A 25 -11.26 -10.53 8.47
N GLU A 26 -11.49 -11.32 7.44
CA GLU A 26 -12.76 -11.40 6.72
C GLU A 26 -13.34 -12.80 6.91
N GLN A 27 -14.66 -12.90 7.13
CA GLN A 27 -15.34 -14.20 7.23
C GLN A 27 -14.70 -15.17 8.26
N ARG A 28 -14.11 -14.62 9.33
CA ARG A 28 -13.38 -15.36 10.38
C ARG A 28 -12.04 -15.96 9.93
N VAL A 29 -11.51 -15.52 8.80
CA VAL A 29 -10.22 -15.96 8.27
C VAL A 29 -9.23 -14.80 8.33
N PHE A 30 -8.07 -15.05 8.94
CA PHE A 30 -6.93 -14.14 8.90
C PHE A 30 -6.13 -14.40 7.61
N GLN A 31 -6.15 -13.44 6.69
CA GLN A 31 -5.46 -13.54 5.40
C GLN A 31 -4.28 -12.60 5.39
N LEU A 32 -3.13 -13.08 4.89
CA LEU A 32 -1.93 -12.30 4.68
C LEU A 32 -1.69 -12.13 3.18
N ALA A 33 -1.34 -10.93 2.74
CA ALA A 33 -0.87 -10.68 1.38
C ALA A 33 0.17 -9.57 1.37
N PRO A 34 1.33 -9.75 0.70
CA PRO A 34 2.38 -8.74 0.64
C PRO A 34 1.88 -7.43 -0.01
N VAL A 35 2.37 -6.29 0.46
CA VAL A 35 2.15 -4.97 -0.14
C VAL A 35 3.49 -4.39 -0.56
N THR A 36 3.55 -3.85 -1.78
CA THR A 36 4.74 -3.17 -2.30
C THR A 36 4.42 -1.72 -2.61
N VAL A 37 5.17 -0.79 -2.02
CA VAL A 37 5.16 0.62 -2.39
C VAL A 37 6.47 0.94 -3.10
N GLY A 38 6.40 1.12 -4.42
CA GLY A 38 7.52 1.43 -5.27
C GLY A 38 8.16 2.80 -4.96
N PRO A 39 9.38 3.05 -5.47
CA PRO A 39 10.15 4.23 -5.15
C PRO A 39 9.46 5.53 -5.58
N GLY A 40 9.67 6.59 -4.82
CA GLY A 40 9.14 7.93 -5.12
C GLY A 40 7.63 8.10 -4.96
N SER A 41 6.89 7.06 -4.57
CA SER A 41 5.45 7.15 -4.32
C SER A 41 5.13 8.06 -3.13
N ILE A 42 3.97 8.70 -3.18
CA ILE A 42 3.45 9.60 -2.16
C ILE A 42 2.13 9.04 -1.66
N ILE A 43 2.05 8.79 -0.36
CA ILE A 43 0.87 8.25 0.31
C ILE A 43 0.31 9.34 1.22
N GLU A 44 -0.77 10.00 0.79
CA GLU A 44 -1.28 11.19 1.48
C GLU A 44 -2.14 10.87 2.71
N ALA A 45 -2.45 11.93 3.46
CA ALA A 45 -3.00 11.83 4.80
C ALA A 45 -4.27 10.98 4.86
N ASN A 46 -4.33 10.09 5.86
CA ASN A 46 -5.48 9.21 6.11
C ASN A 46 -5.87 8.29 4.94
N SER A 47 -4.99 8.09 3.95
CA SER A 47 -5.19 7.07 2.92
C SER A 47 -4.89 5.67 3.46
N PHE A 48 -5.41 4.65 2.78
CA PHE A 48 -5.29 3.26 3.21
C PHE A 48 -4.91 2.36 2.03
N VAL A 49 -3.84 1.59 2.17
CA VAL A 49 -3.41 0.59 1.19
C VAL A 49 -3.70 -0.82 1.71
N PHE A 50 -4.61 -1.54 1.04
CA PHE A 50 -5.02 -2.89 1.43
C PHE A 50 -4.02 -3.98 1.03
N PRO A 51 -4.15 -5.18 1.64
CA PRO A 51 -3.23 -6.29 1.40
C PRO A 51 -3.20 -6.70 -0.08
N GLY A 52 -2.01 -7.09 -0.55
CA GLY A 52 -1.82 -7.52 -1.94
C GLY A 52 -1.59 -6.37 -2.93
N ALA A 53 -1.71 -5.11 -2.52
CA ALA A 53 -1.53 -3.98 -3.42
C ALA A 53 -0.08 -3.84 -3.90
N ILE A 54 0.09 -3.46 -5.16
CA ILE A 54 1.37 -3.15 -5.80
C ILE A 54 1.28 -1.74 -6.37
N LEU A 55 2.12 -0.84 -5.86
CA LEU A 55 2.34 0.49 -6.42
C LEU A 55 3.70 0.46 -7.12
N GLU A 56 3.76 0.53 -8.44
CA GLU A 56 5.04 0.36 -9.17
C GLU A 56 6.06 1.47 -8.86
N GLY A 57 5.61 2.66 -8.45
CA GLY A 57 6.46 3.79 -8.12
C GLY A 57 5.94 5.10 -8.68
N GLU A 58 6.41 6.22 -8.13
CA GLU A 58 5.97 7.58 -8.51
C GLU A 58 4.44 7.77 -8.44
N ASN A 59 3.72 6.89 -7.74
CA ASN A 59 2.28 6.94 -7.58
C ASN A 59 1.91 8.04 -6.58
N MET A 60 0.74 8.65 -6.74
CA MET A 60 0.21 9.63 -5.78
C MET A 60 -1.13 9.15 -5.27
N ILE A 61 -1.14 8.59 -4.06
CA ILE A 61 -2.37 8.18 -3.40
C ILE A 61 -2.93 9.40 -2.68
N GLU A 62 -4.04 9.95 -3.18
CA GLU A 62 -4.64 11.19 -2.66
C GLU A 62 -5.17 11.03 -1.21
N PRO A 63 -5.34 12.13 -0.46
CA PRO A 63 -5.86 12.05 0.91
C PRO A 63 -7.19 11.31 0.97
N LEU A 64 -7.41 10.52 2.03
CA LEU A 64 -8.64 9.75 2.25
C LEU A 64 -8.94 8.68 1.18
N THR A 65 -7.98 8.36 0.30
CA THR A 65 -8.14 7.31 -0.71
C THR A 65 -7.97 5.92 -0.11
N LEU A 66 -8.80 4.98 -0.55
CA LEU A 66 -8.66 3.55 -0.27
C LEU A 66 -8.17 2.84 -1.53
N ILE A 67 -6.95 2.29 -1.48
CA ILE A 67 -6.46 1.34 -2.48
C ILE A 67 -6.94 -0.04 -2.11
N MET A 68 -7.62 -0.70 -3.05
CA MET A 68 -8.33 -1.93 -2.80
C MET A 68 -7.38 -3.12 -2.75
N LYS A 69 -7.88 -4.22 -2.18
CA LYS A 69 -7.15 -5.47 -2.02
C LYS A 69 -6.70 -5.99 -3.38
N GLY A 70 -5.40 -6.19 -3.53
CA GLY A 70 -4.81 -6.73 -4.76
C GLY A 70 -4.70 -5.75 -5.93
N ASP A 71 -5.00 -4.46 -5.71
CA ASP A 71 -4.86 -3.45 -6.77
C ASP A 71 -3.40 -3.36 -7.26
N HIS A 72 -3.24 -3.19 -8.57
CA HIS A 72 -1.96 -2.90 -9.18
C HIS A 72 -2.05 -1.53 -9.85
N LEU A 73 -1.27 -0.57 -9.34
CA LEU A 73 -1.17 0.76 -9.92
C LEU A 73 0.10 0.86 -10.74
N ASP A 74 -0.09 1.02 -12.06
CA ASP A 74 1.00 1.35 -12.99
C ASP A 74 1.75 2.59 -12.50
N LYS A 75 3.04 2.65 -12.81
CA LYS A 75 3.90 3.76 -12.45
C LYS A 75 3.28 5.13 -12.79
N GLY A 76 3.25 6.04 -11.81
CA GLY A 76 2.75 7.41 -12.00
C GLY A 76 1.23 7.57 -11.99
N THR A 77 0.47 6.48 -11.82
CA THR A 77 -0.98 6.52 -11.56
C THR A 77 -1.26 7.34 -10.28
N ARG A 78 -2.33 8.14 -10.34
CA ARG A 78 -2.83 8.98 -9.23
C ARG A 78 -4.21 8.48 -8.84
#